data_AF-A0A0L6UV26-F1
#
_entry.id   AF-A0A0L6UV26-F1
#
_cell.length_a   1.000
_cell.length_b   1.000
_cell.length_c   1.000
_cell.angle_alpha   90.00
_cell.angle_beta   90.00
_cell.angle_gamma   90.00
#
_symmetry.space_group_name_H-M   'P 1'
#
loop_
_entity.id
_entity.type
_entity.pdbx_description
1 polymer ?
#
loop_
_entity_poly.entity_id
_entity_poly.type
_entity_poly.pdbx_seq_one_letter_code
_entity_poly.pdbx_strand_id
1 'polypeptide(L)'
;QTPPVYSPFHISAESLPLPKTCFFRPFAYKVPTPLAHLPEQFDGTCGPAAQAFLQQTGLYCLAHPDQFPDDCSKIIFMLTNLSGDTAKWA
;
A
#
# COMPACT_ATOMS: atom_id res chain seq x y z
N GLN A 1 -46.84 -9.83 1.27
CA GLN A 1 -45.65 -9.13 0.76
C GLN A 1 -44.61 -9.12 1.87
N THR A 2 -43.65 -10.03 1.79
CA THR A 2 -42.58 -10.23 2.77
C THR A 2 -41.29 -9.63 2.21
N PRO A 3 -40.46 -8.94 3.02
CA PRO A 3 -39.18 -8.43 2.54
C PRO A 3 -38.21 -9.59 2.28
N PRO A 4 -37.30 -9.50 1.30
CA PRO A 4 -36.29 -10.53 1.12
C PRO A 4 -35.29 -10.47 2.28
N VAL A 5 -35.13 -11.61 2.94
CA VAL A 5 -34.08 -11.88 3.93
C VAL A 5 -32.75 -11.94 3.17
N TYR A 6 -31.80 -11.07 3.50
CA TYR A 6 -30.44 -11.17 2.96
C TYR A 6 -29.69 -12.23 3.77
N SER A 7 -29.43 -13.38 3.16
CA SER A 7 -28.65 -14.47 3.74
C SER A 7 -27.16 -14.29 3.41
N PRO A 8 -26.24 -14.31 4.38
CA PRO A 8 -24.86 -13.84 4.19
C PRO A 8 -23.87 -14.89 3.66
N PHE A 9 -24.33 -15.97 3.03
CA PHE A 9 -23.44 -17.04 2.57
C PHE A 9 -23.79 -17.55 1.17
N HIS A 10 -23.38 -16.81 0.14
CA HIS A 10 -23.05 -17.41 -1.16
C HIS A 10 -22.21 -16.44 -2.02
N ILE A 11 -20.92 -16.32 -1.72
CA ILE A 11 -19.94 -15.90 -2.73
C ILE A 11 -19.19 -17.17 -3.11
N SER A 12 -19.70 -17.81 -4.16
CA SER A 12 -19.09 -18.97 -4.80
C SER A 12 -17.74 -18.54 -5.36
N ALA A 13 -16.68 -19.10 -4.79
CA ALA A 13 -15.32 -18.94 -5.27
C ALA A 13 -15.11 -19.79 -6.53
N GLU A 14 -15.65 -19.39 -7.67
CA GLU A 14 -15.19 -19.94 -8.95
C GLU A 14 -15.52 -19.03 -10.14
N SER A 15 -14.49 -18.78 -10.95
CA SER A 15 -14.55 -18.22 -12.30
C SER A 15 -14.58 -16.70 -12.44
N LEU A 16 -13.52 -16.04 -11.96
CA LEU A 16 -12.93 -14.95 -12.72
C LEU A 16 -11.52 -15.40 -13.13
N PRO A 17 -11.15 -15.34 -14.43
CA PRO A 17 -9.83 -15.74 -14.85
C PRO A 17 -8.82 -14.83 -14.18
N LEU A 18 -7.98 -15.41 -13.32
CA LEU A 18 -6.78 -14.75 -12.82
C LEU A 18 -6.02 -14.17 -14.01
N PRO A 19 -5.72 -12.86 -14.06
CA PRO A 19 -4.77 -12.36 -15.03
C PRO A 19 -3.42 -12.98 -14.69
N LYS A 20 -3.05 -14.03 -15.43
CA LYS A 20 -1.71 -14.59 -15.42
C LYS A 20 -0.78 -13.46 -15.86
N THR A 21 -0.04 -12.93 -14.89
CA THR A 21 0.74 -11.69 -14.94
C THR A 21 -0.05 -10.44 -14.51
N CYS A 22 -0.11 -10.21 -13.20
CA CYS A 22 -0.06 -8.86 -12.67
C CYS A 22 1.33 -8.29 -13.00
N PHE A 23 1.54 -7.96 -14.26
CA PHE A 23 2.61 -7.05 -14.65
C PHE A 23 2.24 -5.73 -13.98
N PHE A 24 2.89 -5.43 -12.85
CA PHE A 24 3.03 -4.04 -12.42
C PHE A 24 3.54 -3.28 -13.64
N ARG A 25 2.67 -2.52 -14.31
CA ARG A 25 3.13 -1.52 -15.27
C ARG A 25 3.90 -0.53 -14.41
N PRO A 26 5.24 -0.41 -14.53
CA PRO A 26 5.88 0.73 -13.93
C PRO A 26 5.31 1.91 -14.71
N PHE A 27 4.53 2.76 -14.03
CA PHE A 27 4.20 4.05 -14.61
C PHE A 27 5.54 4.71 -14.91
N ALA A 28 5.91 4.74 -16.19
CA ALA A 28 7.14 5.33 -16.68
C ALA A 28 6.98 6.86 -16.71
N TYR A 29 6.74 7.47 -15.55
CA TYR A 29 7.40 8.74 -15.30
C TYR A 29 8.85 8.39 -14.98
N LYS A 30 9.78 9.18 -15.48
CA LYS A 30 11.20 9.06 -15.13
C LYS A 30 11.31 9.35 -13.64
N VAL A 31 11.04 8.33 -12.80
CA VAL A 31 11.32 8.38 -11.38
C VAL A 31 12.83 8.43 -11.32
N PRO A 32 13.45 9.51 -10.85
CA PRO A 32 14.85 9.44 -10.46
C PRO A 32 14.93 8.22 -9.57
N THR A 33 15.74 7.23 -9.93
CA THR A 33 15.92 6.02 -9.15
C THR A 33 16.17 6.49 -7.73
N PRO A 34 15.21 6.33 -6.79
CA PRO A 34 15.48 6.77 -5.45
C PRO A 34 16.58 5.83 -5.01
N LEU A 35 17.76 6.38 -4.74
CA LEU A 35 18.65 5.71 -3.80
C LEU A 35 17.73 5.24 -2.66
N ALA A 36 17.82 3.96 -2.29
CA ALA A 36 17.05 3.38 -1.19
C ALA A 36 17.52 4.02 0.13
N HIS A 37 17.30 5.32 0.25
CA HIS A 37 17.44 6.11 1.44
C HIS A 37 16.17 5.90 2.24
N LEU A 38 16.29 6.05 3.56
CA LEU A 38 15.16 6.03 4.46
C LEU A 38 14.07 7.00 3.92
N PRO A 39 12.80 6.57 3.82
CA PRO A 39 11.70 7.43 3.39
C PRO A 39 11.61 8.69 4.27
N GLU A 40 11.22 9.79 3.66
CA GLU A 40 10.92 11.01 4.40
C GLU A 40 9.63 10.82 5.20
N GLN A 41 9.55 11.49 6.36
CA GLN A 41 8.34 11.44 7.18
C GLN A 41 7.18 12.16 6.50
N PHE A 42 5.97 11.63 6.68
CA PHE A 42 4.76 12.14 6.04
C PHE A 42 3.83 12.82 7.02
N ASP A 43 3.51 14.08 6.73
CA ASP A 43 2.71 14.97 7.57
C ASP A 43 1.20 14.92 7.26
N GLY A 44 0.77 13.99 6.40
CA GLY A 44 -0.62 13.88 5.97
C GLY A 44 -1.01 14.71 4.76
N THR A 45 -0.08 15.40 4.10
CA THR A 45 -0.39 16.21 2.92
C THR A 45 -1.00 15.39 1.78
N CYS A 46 -2.23 15.72 1.41
CA CYS A 46 -2.97 15.03 0.34
C CYS A 46 -2.37 15.26 -1.06
N GLY A 47 -2.70 14.36 -1.99
CA GLY A 47 -2.36 14.50 -3.41
C GLY A 47 -0.97 13.94 -3.76
N PRO A 48 -0.16 14.65 -4.58
CA PRO A 48 1.12 14.14 -5.05
C PRO A 48 2.09 13.74 -3.92
N ALA A 49 2.05 14.42 -2.77
CA ALA A 49 2.89 14.11 -1.61
C ALA A 49 2.56 12.73 -1.02
N ALA A 50 1.27 12.43 -0.83
CA ALA A 50 0.83 11.11 -0.39
C ALA A 50 1.26 9.99 -1.36
N GLN A 51 1.18 10.24 -2.67
CA GLN A 51 1.64 9.28 -3.67
C GLN A 51 3.16 9.05 -3.59
N ALA A 52 3.95 10.13 -3.47
CA ALA A 52 5.40 10.04 -3.33
C ALA A 52 5.80 9.25 -2.08
N PHE A 53 5.14 9.50 -0.95
CA PHE A 53 5.34 8.76 0.29
C PHE A 53 5.08 7.25 0.11
N LEU A 54 3.96 6.87 -0.50
CA LEU A 54 3.63 5.46 -0.76
C LEU A 54 4.64 4.80 -1.72
N GLN A 55 5.13 5.55 -2.72
CA GLN A 55 6.11 5.03 -3.67
C GLN A 55 7.48 4.83 -3.02
N GLN A 56 7.95 5.79 -2.21
CA GLN A 56 9.22 5.68 -1.50
C GLN A 56 9.20 4.55 -0.47
N THR A 57 8.17 4.49 0.38
CA THR A 57 8.02 3.43 1.39
C THR A 57 7.85 2.05 0.74
N GLY A 58 7.09 1.94 -0.35
CA GLY A 58 6.95 0.71 -1.12
C GLY A 58 8.28 0.24 -1.70
N LEU A 59 9.06 1.13 -2.31
CA LEU A 59 10.39 0.81 -2.84
C LEU A 59 11.38 0.41 -1.73
N TYR A 60 11.34 1.08 -0.58
CA TYR A 60 12.18 0.75 0.57
C TYR A 60 11.88 -0.66 1.11
N CYS A 61 10.60 -1.00 1.29
CA CYS A 61 10.18 -2.33 1.72
C CYS A 61 10.62 -3.42 0.72
N LEU A 62 10.53 -3.14 -0.59
CA LEU A 62 10.96 -4.06 -1.64
C LEU A 62 12.48 -4.24 -1.68
N ALA A 63 13.25 -3.20 -1.34
CA ALA A 63 14.71 -3.26 -1.31
C ALA A 63 15.24 -4.02 -0.08
N HIS A 64 14.44 -4.18 0.98
CA HIS A 64 14.83 -4.79 2.26
C HIS A 64 13.87 -5.91 2.70
N PRO A 65 13.71 -6.98 1.90
CA PRO A 65 12.74 -8.03 2.17
C PRO A 65 13.00 -8.80 3.47
N ASP A 66 14.24 -8.80 3.96
CA ASP A 66 14.65 -9.38 5.24
C ASP A 66 14.12 -8.59 6.46
N GLN A 67 13.98 -7.27 6.33
CA GLN A 67 13.43 -6.39 7.37
C GLN A 67 11.89 -6.35 7.32
N PHE A 68 11.31 -6.66 6.17
CA PHE A 68 9.87 -6.61 5.92
C PHE A 68 9.27 -7.95 5.45
N PRO A 69 9.38 -9.02 6.27
CA PRO A 69 8.97 -10.37 5.86
C PRO A 69 7.45 -10.53 5.72
N ASP A 70 6.67 -9.69 6.40
CA ASP A 70 5.21 -9.75 6.41
C ASP A 70 4.57 -8.36 6.29
N ASP A 71 3.26 -8.32 6.07
CA ASP A 71 2.56 -7.04 5.88
C ASP A 71 2.45 -6.23 7.17
N CYS A 72 2.51 -6.87 8.35
CA CYS A 72 2.50 -6.16 9.63
C CYS A 72 3.75 -5.30 9.79
N SER A 73 4.93 -5.82 9.46
CA SER A 73 6.19 -5.08 9.52
C SER A 73 6.20 -3.86 8.58
N LYS A 74 5.60 -3.99 7.38
CA LYS A 74 5.44 -2.88 6.41
C LYS A 74 4.48 -1.82 6.93
N ILE A 75 3.35 -2.22 7.50
CA ILE A 75 2.35 -1.30 8.07
C ILE A 75 2.95 -0.55 9.26
N ILE A 76 3.59 -1.25 10.19
CA ILE A 76 4.29 -0.64 11.34
C ILE A 76 5.28 0.40 10.84
N PHE A 77 6.09 0.06 9.84
CA PHE A 77 7.03 0.99 9.25
C PHE A 77 6.36 2.23 8.66
N MET A 78 5.31 2.07 7.85
CA MET A 78 4.57 3.22 7.30
C MET A 78 4.00 4.11 8.42
N LEU A 79 3.47 3.53 9.49
CA LEU A 79 2.95 4.27 10.65
C LEU A 79 4.05 5.02 11.41
N THR A 80 5.23 4.40 11.59
CA THR A 80 6.38 5.06 12.25
C THR A 80 6.98 6.21 11.44
N ASN A 81 6.69 6.27 10.14
CA ASN A 81 7.11 7.35 9.26
C ASN A 81 6.05 8.46 9.14
N LEU A 82 4.98 8.45 9.94
CA LEU A 82 4.05 9.57 10.04
C LEU A 82 4.63 10.66 10.97
N SER A 83 4.35 11.91 10.66
CA SER A 83 4.79 13.07 11.45
C SER A 83 3.65 14.07 11.67
N GLY A 84 3.92 15.09 12.49
CA GLY A 84 2.98 16.17 12.77
C GLY A 84 1.65 15.67 13.35
N ASP A 85 0.55 16.29 12.92
CA ASP A 85 -0.80 15.91 13.35
C ASP A 85 -1.21 14.52 12.86
N THR A 86 -0.60 14.02 11.79
CA THR A 86 -0.88 12.71 11.20
C THR A 86 -0.32 11.55 12.02
N ALA A 87 0.73 11.79 12.82
CA ALA A 87 1.22 10.80 13.77
C ALA A 87 0.15 10.38 14.81
N LYS A 88 -0.88 11.22 15.03
CA LYS A 88 -2.02 10.90 15.93
C LYS A 88 -2.97 9.84 15.35
N TRP A 89 -2.81 9.45 14.08
CA TRP A 89 -3.65 8.44 13.44
C TRP A 89 -3.11 7.02 13.62
N ALA A 90 -1.84 6.88 14.01
CA ALA A 90 -1.21 5.60 14.34
C ALA A 90 -1.66 5.09 15.70
#